data_AF-A0A8R7Q7W3-F1
#
_entry.id   AF-A0A8R7Q7W3-F1
#
_cell.length_a   1.000
_cell.length_b   1.000
_cell.length_c   1.000
_cell.angle_alpha   90.00
_cell.angle_beta   90.00
_cell.angle_gamma   90.00
#
_symmetry.space_group_name_H-M   'P 1'
#
loop_
_entity.id
_entity.type
_entity.pdbx_description
1 polymer ?
#
loop_
_entity_poly.entity_id
_entity_poly.type
_entity_poly.pdbx_seq_one_letter_code
_entity_poly.pdbx_strand_id
1 'polypeptide(L)'
;MLADKEGGSNTCRGVFIRAPAILEVGSDVEILAECPVPSGRPSITIPSAEGVEEEVYSKDRVIVAVRQGSILATAFHPELTSDCRWHRFFLDMDKESHPKAFSALSLSSSSRGSEGGSKTKPFDLPIFE
;
A
#
# COMPACT_ATOMS: atom_id res chain seq x y z
N MET A 1 2.51 1.66 -13.22
CA MET A 1 3.34 0.86 -12.29
C MET A 1 4.02 1.77 -11.27
N LEU A 2 4.46 1.25 -10.11
CA LEU A 2 5.10 2.04 -9.04
C LEU A 2 6.28 2.90 -9.54
N ALA A 3 7.03 2.38 -10.51
CA ALA A 3 8.12 3.11 -11.16
C ALA A 3 7.68 4.35 -11.94
N ASP A 4 6.45 4.37 -12.47
CA ASP A 4 5.92 5.53 -13.20
C ASP A 4 5.49 6.65 -12.24
N LYS A 5 5.10 6.29 -11.01
CA LYS A 5 4.65 7.24 -9.98
C LYS A 5 5.79 7.78 -9.11
N GLU A 6 6.78 6.94 -8.77
CA GLU A 6 7.86 7.32 -7.84
C GLU A 6 9.25 7.41 -8.51
N GLY A 7 9.38 6.97 -9.77
CA GLY A 7 10.65 6.90 -10.48
C GLY A 7 11.51 5.68 -10.09
N GLY A 8 12.50 5.38 -10.94
CA GLY A 8 13.49 4.32 -10.72
C GLY A 8 13.20 3.00 -11.43
N SER A 9 13.78 1.90 -10.94
CA SER A 9 13.64 0.57 -11.55
C SER A 9 12.18 0.12 -11.58
N ASN A 10 11.75 -0.53 -12.67
CA ASN A 10 10.45 -1.18 -12.81
C ASN A 10 10.26 -2.38 -11.88
N THR A 11 11.30 -2.78 -11.16
CA THR A 11 11.28 -3.85 -10.17
C THR A 11 11.61 -3.31 -8.77
N CYS A 12 11.03 -3.95 -7.75
CA CYS A 12 11.32 -3.69 -6.35
C CYS A 12 11.60 -5.02 -5.63
N ARG A 13 12.43 -4.98 -4.60
CA ARG A 13 12.71 -6.17 -3.79
C ARG A 13 11.57 -6.41 -2.81
N GLY A 14 10.83 -7.51 -3.00
CA GLY A 14 9.81 -7.99 -2.06
C GLY A 14 10.34 -9.10 -1.15
N VAL A 15 10.03 -9.03 0.14
CA VAL A 15 10.32 -10.09 1.12
C VAL A 15 9.00 -10.78 1.48
N PHE A 16 8.91 -12.09 1.26
CA PHE A 16 7.70 -12.88 1.49
C PHE A 16 7.91 -13.85 2.65
N ILE A 17 7.04 -13.79 3.67
CA ILE A 17 7.08 -14.66 4.84
C ILE A 17 5.71 -15.30 4.99
N ARG A 18 5.58 -16.58 4.62
CA ARG A 18 4.29 -17.31 4.62
C ARG A 18 3.16 -16.49 3.98
N ALA A 19 3.45 -15.90 2.83
CA ALA A 19 2.55 -14.95 2.17
C ALA A 19 1.40 -15.66 1.42
N PRO A 20 0.19 -15.08 1.43
CA PRO A 20 -0.89 -15.53 0.55
C PRO A 20 -0.61 -15.14 -0.90
N ALA A 21 -1.21 -15.88 -1.84
CA ALA A 21 -1.22 -15.54 -3.26
C ALA A 21 -2.58 -14.91 -3.62
N ILE A 22 -2.56 -13.80 -4.37
CA ILE A 22 -3.77 -13.19 -4.91
C ILE A 22 -3.99 -13.77 -6.31
N LEU A 23 -5.09 -14.53 -6.47
CA LEU A 23 -5.41 -15.24 -7.72
C LEU A 23 -6.34 -14.42 -8.63
N GLU A 24 -7.19 -13.60 -8.02
CA GLU A 24 -8.22 -12.80 -8.69
C GLU A 24 -8.43 -11.49 -7.94
N VAL A 25 -8.89 -10.47 -8.66
CA VAL A 25 -9.23 -9.14 -8.12
C VAL A 25 -10.54 -8.65 -8.77
N GLY A 26 -11.32 -7.86 -8.04
CA GLY A 26 -12.52 -7.22 -8.58
C GLY A 26 -12.21 -6.09 -9.55
N SER A 27 -13.22 -5.62 -10.29
CA SER A 27 -13.07 -4.55 -11.31
C SER A 27 -12.57 -3.21 -10.77
N ASP A 28 -12.87 -2.93 -9.50
CA ASP A 28 -12.50 -1.66 -8.85
C ASP A 28 -11.11 -1.69 -8.22
N VAL A 29 -10.36 -2.78 -8.42
CA VAL A 29 -9.05 -3.03 -7.81
C VAL A 29 -7.96 -2.86 -8.87
N GLU A 30 -7.03 -1.95 -8.59
CA GLU A 30 -5.83 -1.72 -9.40
C GLU A 30 -4.73 -2.70 -8.99
N ILE A 31 -4.16 -3.44 -9.96
CA ILE A 31 -2.99 -4.29 -9.76
C ILE A 31 -1.73 -3.42 -9.84
N LEU A 32 -0.95 -3.41 -8.75
CA LEU A 32 0.25 -2.58 -8.65
C LEU A 32 1.55 -3.36 -8.91
N ALA A 33 1.58 -4.64 -8.53
CA ALA A 33 2.75 -5.49 -8.74
C ALA A 33 2.40 -6.97 -8.89
N GLU A 34 3.20 -7.65 -9.72
CA GLU A 34 3.17 -9.09 -9.93
C GLU A 34 4.56 -9.68 -9.70
N CYS A 35 4.62 -10.86 -9.09
CA CYS A 35 5.84 -11.63 -8.88
C CYS A 35 5.91 -12.79 -9.87
N PRO A 36 7.01 -12.97 -10.63
CA PRO A 36 7.19 -14.12 -11.51
C PRO A 36 7.32 -15.40 -10.69
N VAL A 37 6.61 -16.44 -11.10
CA VAL A 37 6.70 -17.78 -10.51
C VAL A 37 7.65 -18.62 -11.38
N PRO A 38 8.73 -19.21 -10.82
CA PRO A 38 9.65 -20.00 -11.61
C PRO A 38 8.95 -21.22 -12.24
N SER A 39 9.01 -21.31 -13.57
CA SER A 39 8.53 -22.45 -14.35
C SER A 39 9.32 -23.70 -13.93
N GLY A 40 8.73 -24.55 -13.09
CA GLY A 40 9.42 -25.67 -12.44
C GLY A 40 8.93 -25.95 -11.01
N ARG A 41 8.14 -25.03 -10.43
CA ARG A 41 7.33 -25.28 -9.24
C ARG A 41 5.88 -24.82 -9.46
N PRO A 42 4.99 -25.66 -10.00
CA PRO A 42 3.60 -25.65 -9.54
C PRO A 42 3.61 -26.29 -8.14
N SER A 43 2.84 -25.89 -7.15
CA SER A 43 1.43 -25.63 -7.18
C SER A 43 1.12 -24.72 -5.98
N ILE A 44 0.37 -23.65 -6.20
CA ILE A 44 -0.43 -23.13 -5.08
C ILE A 44 -1.46 -24.22 -4.81
N THR A 45 -1.24 -25.02 -3.77
CA THR A 45 -2.22 -26.00 -3.32
C THR A 45 -3.32 -25.23 -2.61
N ILE A 46 -4.50 -25.13 -3.23
CA ILE A 46 -5.69 -24.60 -2.59
C ILE A 46 -6.29 -25.77 -1.80
N PRO A 47 -6.27 -25.77 -0.45
CA PRO A 47 -6.99 -26.79 0.30
C PRO A 47 -8.49 -26.56 0.09
N SER A 48 -9.11 -27.40 -0.74
CA SER A 48 -10.56 -27.43 -0.84
C SER A 48 -11.13 -27.91 0.50
N ALA A 49 -12.13 -27.19 1.02
CA ALA A 49 -12.73 -27.47 2.32
C ALA A 49 -13.45 -28.83 2.39
N GLU A 50 -13.66 -29.46 1.25
CA GLU A 50 -14.28 -30.77 1.09
C GLU A 50 -13.33 -31.60 0.22
N GLY A 51 -12.95 -32.79 0.69
CA GLY A 51 -11.84 -33.56 0.15
C GLY A 51 -11.90 -33.83 -1.36
N VAL A 52 -10.73 -33.73 -1.97
CA VAL A 52 -10.35 -34.19 -3.32
C VAL A 52 -10.75 -33.27 -4.48
N GLU A 53 -10.01 -32.17 -4.68
CA GLU A 53 -9.49 -31.69 -5.98
C GLU A 53 -8.24 -30.83 -5.72
N GLU A 54 -7.03 -31.30 -6.07
CA GLU A 54 -5.82 -30.46 -6.07
C GLU A 54 -5.83 -29.57 -7.31
N GLU A 55 -6.53 -28.43 -7.27
CA GLU A 55 -6.46 -27.47 -8.37
C GLU A 55 -5.10 -26.79 -8.38
N VAL A 56 -4.28 -27.19 -9.35
CA VAL A 56 -2.96 -26.61 -9.59
C VAL A 56 -3.13 -25.28 -10.31
N TYR A 57 -3.15 -24.18 -9.56
CA TYR A 57 -3.13 -22.84 -10.15
C TYR A 57 -1.74 -22.58 -10.77
N SER A 58 -1.64 -22.76 -12.09
CA SER A 58 -0.42 -22.51 -12.87
C SER A 58 -0.56 -21.17 -13.60
N LYS A 59 0.03 -20.12 -13.02
CA LYS A 59 0.19 -18.82 -13.69
C LYS A 59 1.66 -18.44 -13.62
N ASP A 60 2.22 -17.93 -14.73
CA ASP A 60 3.62 -17.49 -14.78
C ASP A 60 3.92 -16.33 -13.81
N ARG A 61 2.87 -15.65 -13.35
CA ARG A 61 2.93 -14.49 -12.45
C ARG A 61 1.79 -14.53 -11.44
N VAL A 62 2.08 -14.11 -10.22
CA VAL A 62 1.10 -13.99 -9.13
C VAL A 62 1.01 -12.52 -8.71
N ILE A 63 -0.22 -12.05 -8.47
CA ILE A 63 -0.44 -10.69 -7.98
C ILE A 63 0.02 -10.61 -6.52
N VAL A 64 0.81 -9.59 -6.20
CA VAL A 64 1.41 -9.43 -4.86
C VAL A 64 1.22 -8.05 -4.26
N ALA A 65 0.73 -7.07 -5.03
CA ALA A 65 0.26 -5.80 -4.49
C ALA A 65 -0.92 -5.27 -5.30
N VAL A 66 -1.91 -4.76 -4.58
CA VAL A 66 -3.15 -4.22 -5.14
C VAL A 66 -3.58 -2.97 -4.39
N ARG A 67 -4.42 -2.15 -5.03
CA ARG A 67 -5.02 -0.96 -4.43
C ARG A 67 -6.49 -0.87 -4.79
N GLN A 68 -7.30 -0.44 -3.83
CA GLN A 68 -8.70 -0.09 -4.04
C GLN A 68 -9.01 1.20 -3.29
N GLY A 69 -9.23 2.30 -4.01
CA GLY A 69 -9.42 3.62 -3.39
C GLY A 69 -8.24 4.01 -2.50
N SER A 70 -8.51 4.22 -1.21
CA SER A 70 -7.52 4.55 -0.16
C SER A 70 -6.92 3.32 0.54
N ILE A 71 -7.22 2.11 0.07
CA ILE A 71 -6.71 0.86 0.65
C ILE A 71 -5.56 0.35 -0.23
N LEU A 72 -4.42 0.06 0.42
CA LEU A 72 -3.27 -0.60 -0.18
C LEU A 72 -3.08 -1.96 0.51
N ALA A 73 -2.93 -3.03 -0.30
CA ALA A 73 -2.62 -4.35 0.21
C ALA A 73 -1.38 -4.90 -0.49
N THR A 74 -0.45 -5.44 0.31
CA THR A 74 0.78 -6.10 -0.17
C THR A 74 0.90 -7.49 0.46
N ALA A 75 1.25 -8.49 -0.36
CA ALA A 75 1.55 -9.85 0.09
C ALA A 75 3.01 -10.01 0.56
N PHE A 76 3.83 -8.98 0.40
CA PHE A 76 5.21 -8.90 0.90
C PHE A 76 5.32 -7.86 1.99
N HIS A 77 6.49 -7.86 2.63
CA HIS A 77 6.89 -6.96 3.72
C HIS A 77 7.79 -5.84 3.18
N PRO A 78 7.23 -4.69 2.73
CA PRO A 78 8.02 -3.55 2.26
C PRO A 78 8.91 -2.94 3.35
N GLU A 79 8.58 -3.12 4.62
CA GLU A 79 9.34 -2.65 5.78
C GLU A 79 10.66 -3.41 5.99
N LEU A 80 10.78 -4.63 5.44
CA LEU A 80 11.97 -5.47 5.54
C LEU A 80 12.96 -5.25 4.38
N THR A 81 12.75 -4.19 3.59
CA THR A 81 13.66 -3.74 2.55
C THR A 81 14.04 -2.29 2.76
N SER A 82 15.17 -1.87 2.20
CA SER A 82 15.61 -0.47 2.23
C SER A 82 14.91 0.40 1.17
N ASP A 83 14.07 -0.19 0.34
CA ASP A 83 13.31 0.51 -0.70
C ASP A 83 12.03 1.15 -0.11
N CYS A 84 12.06 2.47 0.06
CA CYS A 84 10.97 3.22 0.67
C CYS A 84 9.82 3.58 -0.31
N ARG A 85 9.89 3.16 -1.60
CA ARG A 85 8.91 3.59 -2.61
C ARG A 85 7.48 3.15 -2.29
N TRP A 86 7.30 1.96 -1.69
CA TRP A 86 5.98 1.50 -1.24
C TRP A 86 5.41 2.33 -0.08
N HIS A 87 6.25 2.69 0.89
CA HIS A 87 5.85 3.55 2.00
C HIS A 87 5.48 4.95 1.50
N ARG A 88 6.26 5.49 0.57
CA ARG A 88 5.98 6.79 -0.04
C ARG A 88 4.70 6.77 -0.87
N PHE A 89 4.52 5.73 -1.68
CA PHE A 89 3.28 5.54 -2.42
C PHE A 89 2.06 5.49 -1.50
N PHE A 90 2.14 4.77 -0.37
CA PHE A 90 1.09 4.75 0.63
C PHE A 90 0.78 6.15 1.19
N LEU A 91 1.80 6.93 1.56
CA LEU A 91 1.63 8.30 2.06
C LEU A 91 1.07 9.26 1.00
N ASP A 92 1.39 9.03 -0.27
CA ASP A 92 0.88 9.85 -1.38
C ASP A 92 -0.57 9.51 -1.74
N MET A 93 -1.09 8.34 -1.36
CA MET A 93 -2.51 7.99 -1.57
C MET A 93 -3.48 8.95 -0.87
N ASP A 94 -3.08 9.55 0.27
CA ASP A 94 -3.89 10.54 0.99
C ASP A 94 -4.13 11.83 0.19
N LYS A 95 -3.25 12.14 -0.78
CA LYS A 95 -3.37 13.33 -1.61
C LYS A 95 -4.37 13.14 -2.75
N GLU A 96 -4.62 11.91 -3.17
CA GLU A 96 -5.55 11.57 -4.25
C GLU A 96 -6.99 11.39 -3.76
N SER A 97 -7.19 10.97 -2.51
CA SER A 97 -8.51 10.69 -1.92
C SER A 97 -9.27 11.94 -1.44
N HIS A 98 -8.63 13.11 -1.36
CA HIS A 98 -9.29 14.39 -1.01
C HIS A 98 -8.77 15.60 -1.80
N PRO A 99 -9.37 16.00 -2.93
CA PRO A 99 -9.13 17.33 -3.50
C PRO A 99 -9.71 18.50 -2.67
N LYS A 100 -10.38 18.26 -1.53
CA LYS A 100 -11.15 19.30 -0.80
C LYS A 100 -11.16 19.26 0.74
N ALA A 101 -10.32 18.45 1.40
CA ALA A 101 -10.26 18.49 2.88
C ALA A 101 -9.04 19.25 3.42
N PHE A 102 -7.91 19.26 2.69
CA PHE A 102 -6.67 19.87 3.19
C PHE A 102 -6.53 21.38 2.91
N SER A 103 -7.44 21.99 2.14
CA SER A 103 -7.39 23.45 1.91
C SER A 103 -7.81 24.26 3.15
N ALA A 104 -8.31 23.61 4.21
CA ALA A 104 -8.65 24.28 5.47
C ALA A 104 -7.45 24.43 6.42
N LEU A 105 -6.32 23.77 6.16
CA LEU A 105 -5.12 23.85 7.02
C LEU A 105 -4.00 24.72 6.45
N SER A 106 -4.13 25.20 5.21
CA SER A 106 -3.17 26.12 4.60
C SER A 106 -3.68 27.55 4.67
N LEU A 107 -3.58 28.16 5.87
CA LEU A 107 -3.51 29.61 6.07
C LEU A 107 -3.15 29.91 7.54
N SER A 108 -1.86 29.89 7.87
CA SER A 108 -1.22 30.93 8.70
C SER A 108 0.28 30.68 8.85
N SER A 109 1.03 30.94 7.78
CA SER A 109 2.42 31.39 7.90
C SER A 109 2.49 32.82 7.40
N SER A 110 2.12 33.77 8.25
CA SER A 110 2.47 35.17 8.08
C SER A 110 3.26 35.62 9.30
N SER A 111 4.56 35.84 9.04
CA SER A 111 5.46 36.82 9.63
C SER A 111 5.03 37.49 10.95
N ARG A 112 5.94 37.36 11.93
CA ARG A 112 6.02 38.12 13.19
C ARG A 112 5.75 39.62 13.01
N GLY A 113 4.88 40.15 13.88
CA GLY A 113 4.75 41.59 14.13
C GLY A 113 3.65 41.92 15.13
N SER A 114 4.06 42.32 16.34
CA SER A 114 3.34 43.10 17.37
C SER A 114 2.09 42.55 18.08
N GLU A 115 2.28 42.33 19.39
CA GLU A 115 1.39 42.57 20.54
C GLU A 115 -0.11 42.16 20.53
N GLY A 116 -0.47 41.26 21.46
CA GLY A 116 -1.80 41.22 22.07
C GLY A 116 -2.52 39.87 22.07
N GLY A 117 -2.78 39.31 23.26
CA GLY A 117 -4.00 38.53 23.53
C GLY A 117 -3.97 36.99 23.41
N SER A 118 -4.33 36.34 24.52
CA SER A 118 -4.88 34.98 24.70
C SER A 118 -3.97 33.75 24.49
N LYS A 119 -3.54 33.15 25.62
CA LYS A 119 -2.87 31.84 25.69
C LYS A 119 -3.85 30.71 25.35
N THR A 120 -3.75 30.10 24.17
CA THR A 120 -4.40 28.81 23.89
C THR A 120 -3.41 27.65 24.14
N LYS A 121 -3.79 26.72 25.01
CA LYS A 121 -3.01 25.54 25.44
C LYS A 121 -2.74 24.59 24.27
N PRO A 122 -1.63 23.83 24.28
CA PRO A 122 -1.37 22.81 23.26
C PRO A 122 -2.35 21.64 23.39
N PHE A 123 -2.78 21.11 22.25
CA PHE A 123 -3.68 19.97 22.13
C PHE A 123 -2.97 18.69 22.60
N ASP A 124 -3.43 18.11 23.71
CA ASP A 124 -3.08 16.74 24.08
C ASP A 124 -4.03 15.78 23.36
N LEU A 125 -3.47 14.78 22.67
CA LEU A 125 -4.23 13.72 22.02
C LEU A 125 -4.69 12.70 23.08
N PRO A 126 -5.90 12.11 22.94
CA PRO A 126 -6.41 11.17 23.93
C PRO A 126 -5.60 9.85 23.89
N ILE A 127 -5.13 9.45 25.06
CA ILE A 127 -4.63 8.10 25.32
C ILE A 127 -5.86 7.21 25.53
N PHE A 128 -5.99 6.15 24.74
CA PHE A 128 -7.00 5.11 24.95
C PHE A 128 -6.38 4.02 25.84
N GLU A 129 -6.96 3.82 27.03
CA GLU A 129 -6.69 2.69 27.93
C GLU A 129 -7.39 1.40 27.48
#